data_AF-A0A661N7J2-F1
#
_entry.id   AF-A0A661N7J2-F1
#
_cell.length_a   1.000
_cell.length_b   1.000
_cell.length_c   1.000
_cell.angle_alpha   90.00
_cell.angle_beta   90.00
_cell.angle_gamma   90.00
#
_symmetry.space_group_name_H-M   'P 1'
#
loop_
_entity.id
_entity.type
_entity.pdbx_description
1 polymer ?
#
loop_
_entity_poly.entity_id
_entity_poly.type
_entity_poly.pdbx_seq_one_letter_code
_entity_poly.pdbx_strand_id
1 'polypeptide(L)'
;AVQPPSVGAAPNGAQWRFGIPRVLNMYSTAPFFRTYLEVLGVRPKNIVFSDPSSEEMFAEGGKYGSVDPCYPSKVAQAHFHQLFFHKHVKTPLDVIFFPILTTGPSFVTDAIDYTSCPIVAGTPDVMKAAFTKEQDYFATRGITYMAPAFSFTEPTLLRRAMFEAFRDELGITEDESDFAVTEGLGALERFDEELQAKGKAILDQVEYDNKIAILVVGRPYHLDPGLHHNIPDEFQVLGYPILSIRSIPKDEEWLRRFYKEGEDVLSIGDVWPENYSANSAQKVWAVKFAARHPNVAILDLSSFKCGHDAPTYGIIDSIVSSSGLPSVSLHDIDANKPGGSIKIRVKTYAHSLKLRQEHLEDVASRRDQLERRIDEKRLELLQMKQAQLAQHRRADLQLERQINELVEKVKNYRTEAVENPEEGLSEAVSKSLIRLGRKNKDGNIVRV
;
A
#
# COMPACT_ATOMS: atom_id res chain seq x y z
N ALA A 1 19.37 20.74 -17.12
CA ALA A 1 19.58 19.50 -17.90
C ALA A 1 20.99 19.04 -17.61
N VAL A 2 21.14 18.09 -16.68
CA VAL A 2 22.43 17.47 -16.39
C VAL A 2 22.66 16.46 -17.52
N GLN A 3 23.75 16.64 -18.28
CA GLN A 3 24.14 15.68 -19.32
C GLN A 3 24.46 14.33 -18.66
N PRO A 4 24.13 13.19 -19.29
CA PRO A 4 24.63 11.90 -18.84
C PRO A 4 26.18 11.94 -18.84
N PRO A 5 26.85 11.34 -17.84
CA PRO A 5 28.30 11.39 -17.73
C PRO A 5 28.97 10.86 -19.01
N SER A 6 30.08 11.50 -19.37
CA SER A 6 30.86 11.23 -20.57
C SER A 6 31.45 9.82 -20.55
N VAL A 7 31.61 9.25 -21.74
CA VAL A 7 32.15 7.91 -22.00
C VAL A 7 33.63 7.84 -21.58
N GLY A 8 33.87 7.66 -20.28
CA GLY A 8 35.18 7.37 -19.70
C GLY A 8 35.03 6.20 -18.75
N ALA A 9 35.55 5.03 -19.12
CA ALA A 9 35.51 3.75 -18.39
C ALA A 9 34.13 3.41 -17.79
N ALA A 10 33.37 2.52 -18.44
CA ALA A 10 32.16 1.97 -17.84
C ALA A 10 32.44 1.53 -16.40
N PRO A 11 31.62 1.92 -15.41
CA PRO A 11 31.88 1.58 -14.02
C PRO A 11 32.07 0.08 -13.90
N ASN A 12 33.00 -0.33 -13.03
CA ASN A 12 33.32 -1.74 -12.79
C ASN A 12 32.12 -2.52 -12.21
N GLY A 13 30.97 -1.89 -11.97
CA GLY A 13 29.71 -2.47 -11.52
C GLY A 13 29.29 -3.77 -12.21
N ALA A 14 29.68 -3.98 -13.47
CA ALA A 14 29.36 -5.21 -14.22
C ALA A 14 29.96 -6.48 -13.60
N GLN A 15 31.03 -6.38 -12.81
CA GLN A 15 31.69 -7.50 -12.12
C GLN A 15 31.05 -7.82 -10.77
N TRP A 16 30.42 -6.82 -10.13
CA TRP A 16 29.91 -6.95 -8.76
C TRP A 16 28.55 -7.63 -8.72
N ARG A 17 28.36 -8.48 -7.72
CA ARG A 17 27.11 -9.16 -7.39
C ARG A 17 26.71 -8.90 -5.95
N PHE A 18 25.60 -8.20 -5.78
CA PHE A 18 25.04 -7.78 -4.50
C PHE A 18 23.95 -8.73 -4.05
N GLY A 19 24.07 -9.26 -2.84
CA GLY A 19 23.01 -9.93 -2.10
C GLY A 19 22.28 -8.92 -1.22
N ILE A 20 20.95 -8.86 -1.32
CA ILE A 20 20.12 -7.94 -0.52
C ILE A 20 19.07 -8.75 0.24
N PRO A 21 19.02 -8.70 1.58
CA PRO A 21 17.96 -9.37 2.32
C PRO A 21 16.63 -8.67 2.06
N ARG A 22 15.59 -9.42 1.67
CA ARG A 22 14.25 -8.89 1.36
C ARG A 22 13.46 -8.74 2.66
N VAL A 23 13.85 -7.76 3.48
CA VAL A 23 13.38 -7.64 4.88
C VAL A 23 13.08 -6.20 5.26
N LEU A 24 12.26 -6.02 6.29
CA LEU A 24 12.03 -4.73 6.96
C LEU A 24 11.73 -3.59 5.96
N ASN A 25 12.37 -2.43 6.13
CA ASN A 25 12.17 -1.27 5.26
C ASN A 25 12.84 -1.41 3.88
N MET A 26 13.48 -2.53 3.54
CA MET A 26 13.81 -2.82 2.14
C MET A 26 12.53 -2.91 1.29
N TYR A 27 11.40 -3.34 1.88
CA TYR A 27 10.10 -3.32 1.20
C TYR A 27 9.62 -1.91 0.83
N SER A 28 10.05 -0.86 1.54
CA SER A 28 9.71 0.52 1.19
C SER A 28 10.75 1.19 0.29
N THR A 29 12.02 0.77 0.35
CA THR A 29 13.15 1.50 -0.26
C THR A 29 13.87 0.75 -1.38
N ALA A 30 13.56 -0.52 -1.64
CA ALA A 30 14.22 -1.32 -2.68
C ALA A 30 14.19 -0.69 -4.09
N PRO A 31 13.12 -0.01 -4.56
CA PRO A 31 13.14 0.66 -5.86
C PRO A 31 14.27 1.69 -5.98
N PHE A 32 14.56 2.43 -4.90
CA PHE A 32 15.67 3.39 -4.84
C PHE A 32 17.03 2.68 -4.95
N PHE A 33 17.31 1.73 -4.05
CA PHE A 33 18.62 1.06 -4.00
C PHE A 33 18.90 0.23 -5.26
N ARG A 34 17.88 -0.45 -5.79
CA ARG A 34 18.01 -1.21 -7.02
C ARG A 34 18.38 -0.30 -8.19
N THR A 35 17.65 0.79 -8.37
CA THR A 35 17.90 1.74 -9.47
C THR A 35 19.26 2.40 -9.31
N TYR A 36 19.65 2.79 -8.10
CA TYR A 36 20.98 3.35 -7.83
C TYR A 36 22.10 2.42 -8.32
N LEU A 37 22.05 1.13 -7.96
CA LEU A 37 23.04 0.15 -8.39
C LEU A 37 23.00 -0.09 -9.92
N GLU A 38 21.81 -0.16 -10.51
CA GLU A 38 21.65 -0.35 -11.97
C GLU A 38 22.22 0.84 -12.77
N VAL A 39 22.00 2.07 -12.32
CA VAL A 39 22.54 3.30 -12.94
C VAL A 39 24.07 3.32 -12.88
N LEU A 40 24.65 2.82 -11.79
CA LEU A 40 26.11 2.67 -11.64
C LEU A 40 26.67 1.42 -12.35
N GLY A 41 25.90 0.81 -13.24
CA GLY A 41 26.36 -0.27 -14.12
C GLY A 41 26.33 -1.67 -13.53
N VAL A 42 25.77 -1.87 -12.33
CA VAL A 42 25.51 -3.21 -11.80
C VAL A 42 24.40 -3.85 -12.63
N ARG A 43 24.69 -5.01 -13.23
CA ARG A 43 23.70 -5.70 -14.08
C ARG A 43 22.48 -6.10 -13.24
N PRO A 44 21.24 -5.99 -13.73
CA PRO A 44 20.05 -6.36 -12.95
C PRO A 44 20.08 -7.79 -12.39
N LYS A 45 20.64 -8.75 -13.14
CA LYS A 45 20.83 -10.16 -12.70
C LYS A 45 21.84 -10.34 -11.55
N ASN A 46 22.62 -9.32 -11.26
CA ASN A 46 23.62 -9.30 -10.20
C ASN A 46 23.11 -8.62 -8.92
N ILE A 47 21.90 -8.06 -8.94
CA ILE A 47 21.22 -7.53 -7.76
C ILE A 47 20.26 -8.61 -7.28
N VAL A 48 20.72 -9.42 -6.33
CA VAL A 48 20.05 -10.63 -5.88
C VAL A 48 19.36 -10.39 -4.55
N PHE A 49 18.04 -10.27 -4.58
CA PHE A 49 17.24 -10.32 -3.36
C PHE A 49 17.13 -11.78 -2.87
N SER A 50 17.06 -11.96 -1.55
CA SER A 50 16.54 -13.22 -1.00
C SER A 50 15.07 -13.41 -1.36
N ASP A 51 14.62 -14.66 -1.33
CA ASP A 51 13.25 -15.02 -1.67
C ASP A 51 12.26 -14.50 -0.61
N PRO A 52 10.94 -14.49 -0.90
CA PRO A 52 9.93 -14.23 0.12
C PRO A 52 10.08 -15.17 1.33
N SER A 53 9.71 -14.67 2.51
CA SER A 53 9.75 -15.47 3.73
C SER A 53 8.80 -16.67 3.62
N SER A 54 9.20 -17.79 4.22
CA SER A 54 8.40 -19.02 4.32
C SER A 54 8.70 -19.74 5.64
N GLU A 55 7.83 -20.66 6.02
CA GLU A 55 8.02 -21.50 7.21
C GLU A 55 9.29 -22.34 7.06
N GLU A 56 9.55 -22.87 5.86
CA GLU A 56 10.74 -23.64 5.52
C GLU A 56 12.01 -22.79 5.65
N MET A 57 12.01 -21.57 5.09
CA MET A 57 13.13 -20.64 5.22
C MET A 57 13.41 -20.34 6.69
N PHE A 58 12.38 -20.02 7.48
CA PHE A 58 12.55 -19.71 8.90
C PHE A 58 13.06 -20.93 9.70
N ALA A 59 12.53 -22.12 9.44
CA ALA A 59 12.99 -23.36 10.09
C ALA A 59 14.45 -23.69 9.77
N GLU A 60 14.91 -23.36 8.57
CA GLU A 60 16.30 -23.56 8.15
C GLU A 60 17.25 -22.55 8.81
N GLY A 61 16.91 -21.26 8.74
CA GLY A 61 17.85 -20.17 9.04
C GLY A 61 17.52 -19.28 10.25
N GLY A 62 16.42 -19.51 10.99
CA GLY A 62 16.02 -18.72 12.16
C GLY A 62 16.68 -19.13 13.49
N LYS A 63 17.86 -19.78 13.44
CA LYS A 63 18.50 -20.44 14.59
C LYS A 63 19.75 -19.73 15.11
N TYR A 64 20.13 -18.61 14.51
CA TYR A 64 21.32 -17.90 14.94
C TYR A 64 21.02 -17.16 16.24
N GLY A 65 21.91 -17.30 17.23
CA GLY A 65 21.71 -16.74 18.57
C GLY A 65 21.69 -15.21 18.52
N SER A 66 20.51 -14.62 18.42
CA SER A 66 20.27 -13.17 18.60
C SER A 66 19.38 -12.92 19.81
N VAL A 67 19.42 -11.69 20.33
CA VAL A 67 18.37 -11.15 21.22
C VAL A 67 17.01 -11.33 20.52
N ASP A 68 15.97 -11.71 21.25
CA ASP A 68 14.62 -12.01 20.72
C ASP A 68 13.80 -10.73 20.43
N PRO A 69 13.86 -10.16 19.21
CA PRO A 69 13.23 -8.90 18.82
C PRO A 69 11.82 -9.18 18.25
N CYS A 70 11.24 -8.27 17.47
CA CYS A 70 10.00 -8.56 16.74
C CYS A 70 10.21 -9.65 15.67
N TYR A 71 9.15 -10.38 15.33
CA TYR A 71 9.20 -11.48 14.35
C TYR A 71 9.90 -11.12 13.01
N PRO A 72 9.60 -9.98 12.35
CA PRO A 72 10.28 -9.56 11.12
C PRO A 72 11.80 -9.43 11.23
N SER A 73 12.31 -9.02 12.39
CA SER A 73 13.76 -8.91 12.63
C SER A 73 14.39 -10.28 12.84
N LYS A 74 13.69 -11.24 13.46
CA LYS A 74 14.14 -12.64 13.57
C LYS A 74 14.25 -13.29 12.20
N VAL A 75 13.24 -13.07 11.35
CA VAL A 75 13.19 -13.63 10.00
C VAL A 75 14.37 -13.17 9.15
N ALA A 76 14.95 -12.00 9.42
CA ALA A 76 16.15 -11.53 8.72
C ALA A 76 17.32 -12.52 8.80
N GLN A 77 17.48 -13.26 9.89
CA GLN A 77 18.49 -14.31 9.98
C GLN A 77 18.31 -15.38 8.90
N ALA A 78 17.06 -15.76 8.64
CA ALA A 78 16.73 -16.75 7.65
C ALA A 78 17.00 -16.26 6.22
N HIS A 79 16.82 -14.96 5.95
CA HIS A 79 17.24 -14.35 4.69
C HIS A 79 18.75 -14.36 4.52
N PHE A 80 19.53 -14.04 5.56
CA PHE A 80 21.00 -14.14 5.52
C PHE A 80 21.46 -15.57 5.30
N HIS A 81 20.88 -16.53 6.03
CA HIS A 81 21.11 -17.96 5.79
C HIS A 81 20.87 -18.31 4.33
N GLN A 82 19.75 -17.88 3.75
CA GLN A 82 19.46 -18.14 2.35
C GLN A 82 20.50 -17.53 1.41
N LEU A 83 20.92 -16.29 1.66
CA LEU A 83 21.96 -15.63 0.85
C LEU A 83 23.28 -16.41 0.90
N PHE A 84 23.71 -16.87 2.08
CA PHE A 84 24.97 -17.61 2.25
C PHE A 84 24.95 -19.04 1.72
N PHE A 85 23.91 -19.80 2.03
CA PHE A 85 23.90 -21.25 1.83
C PHE A 85 23.17 -21.68 0.55
N HIS A 86 22.34 -20.81 -0.01
CA HIS A 86 21.60 -21.12 -1.24
C HIS A 86 22.03 -20.25 -2.41
N LYS A 87 22.01 -18.92 -2.25
CA LYS A 87 22.28 -18.01 -3.37
C LYS A 87 23.77 -17.95 -3.70
N HIS A 88 24.63 -17.73 -2.70
CA HIS A 88 26.08 -17.61 -2.88
C HIS A 88 26.71 -18.92 -3.37
N VAL A 89 26.27 -20.08 -2.85
CA VAL A 89 26.78 -21.40 -3.29
C VAL A 89 26.50 -21.67 -4.78
N LYS A 90 25.32 -21.24 -5.27
CA LYS A 90 24.96 -21.39 -6.69
C LYS A 90 25.68 -20.40 -7.58
N THR A 91 25.80 -19.16 -7.15
CA THR A 91 26.52 -18.12 -7.87
C THR A 91 27.10 -17.13 -6.86
N PRO A 92 28.44 -17.05 -6.73
CA PRO A 92 29.10 -16.28 -5.68
C PRO A 92 28.64 -14.83 -5.65
N LEU A 93 28.22 -14.38 -4.48
CA LEU A 93 27.99 -12.98 -4.15
C LEU A 93 29.32 -12.35 -3.72
N ASP A 94 29.58 -11.12 -4.15
CA ASP A 94 30.75 -10.34 -3.73
C ASP A 94 30.43 -9.46 -2.52
N VAL A 95 29.18 -8.99 -2.45
CA VAL A 95 28.71 -8.07 -1.42
C VAL A 95 27.39 -8.56 -0.85
N ILE A 96 27.18 -8.46 0.46
CA ILE A 96 25.84 -8.43 1.05
C ILE A 96 25.57 -7.01 1.54
N PHE A 97 24.58 -6.36 0.94
CA PHE A 97 24.19 -4.99 1.23
C PHE A 97 22.88 -4.98 2.02
N PHE A 98 22.96 -4.51 3.27
CA PHE A 98 21.82 -4.34 4.15
C PHE A 98 21.96 -3.02 4.93
N PRO A 99 21.44 -1.90 4.40
CA PRO A 99 21.68 -0.59 4.97
C PRO A 99 20.92 -0.36 6.27
N ILE A 100 21.51 0.48 7.13
CA ILE A 100 20.87 1.04 8.32
C ILE A 100 19.99 2.21 7.88
N LEU A 101 18.68 2.05 8.01
CA LEU A 101 17.72 3.11 7.67
C LEU A 101 17.31 3.83 8.95
N THR A 102 17.82 5.03 9.18
CA THR A 102 17.51 5.84 10.38
C THR A 102 16.19 6.59 10.24
N THR A 103 15.90 7.07 9.03
CA THR A 103 14.62 7.69 8.65
C THR A 103 14.07 7.03 7.39
N GLY A 104 12.76 7.11 7.19
CA GLY A 104 12.08 6.54 6.03
C GLY A 104 11.38 7.61 5.19
N PRO A 105 11.17 7.36 3.88
CA PRO A 105 10.26 8.19 3.08
C PRO A 105 8.87 8.22 3.71
N SER A 106 8.24 9.39 3.73
CA SER A 106 6.90 9.59 4.24
C SER A 106 6.17 10.67 3.47
N PHE A 107 4.87 10.47 3.28
CA PHE A 107 3.94 11.45 2.69
C PHE A 107 3.11 12.17 3.77
N VAL A 108 3.14 11.71 5.02
CA VAL A 108 2.39 12.32 6.12
C VAL A 108 2.99 13.69 6.40
N THR A 109 2.16 14.73 6.34
CA THR A 109 2.56 16.12 6.61
C THR A 109 2.55 16.41 8.12
N ASP A 110 3.32 17.43 8.53
CA ASP A 110 3.39 17.92 9.90
C ASP A 110 3.68 16.85 10.96
N ALA A 111 4.39 15.79 10.58
CA ALA A 111 4.90 14.82 11.56
C ALA A 111 6.05 15.43 12.37
N ILE A 112 6.13 15.10 13.66
CA ILE A 112 7.24 15.52 14.52
C ILE A 112 8.57 15.03 13.96
N ASP A 113 8.61 13.79 13.44
CA ASP A 113 9.79 13.20 12.83
C ASP A 113 9.38 12.03 11.91
N TYR A 114 10.31 11.55 11.08
CA TYR A 114 10.13 10.44 10.14
C TYR A 114 11.08 9.28 10.45
N THR A 115 11.35 9.06 11.73
CA THR A 115 12.28 8.02 12.18
C THR A 115 11.79 6.61 11.84
N SER A 116 12.74 5.76 11.47
CA SER A 116 12.55 4.32 11.46
C SER A 116 12.54 3.78 12.89
N CYS A 117 11.91 2.63 13.09
CA CYS A 117 11.99 1.92 14.37
C CYS A 117 13.46 1.55 14.67
N PRO A 118 13.94 1.65 15.92
CA PRO A 118 15.28 1.24 16.33
C PRO A 118 15.62 -0.21 15.99
N ILE A 119 14.61 -1.10 15.91
CA ILE A 119 14.82 -2.46 15.43
C ILE A 119 15.20 -2.45 13.94
N VAL A 120 14.56 -1.62 13.11
CA VAL A 120 14.93 -1.49 11.70
C VAL A 120 16.34 -0.93 11.55
N ALA A 121 16.68 0.13 12.30
CA ALA A 121 18.01 0.73 12.25
C ALA A 121 19.10 -0.21 12.81
N GLY A 122 18.80 -0.99 13.85
CA GLY A 122 19.76 -1.87 14.51
C GLY A 122 19.91 -3.27 13.89
N THR A 123 18.90 -3.77 13.16
CA THR A 123 18.94 -5.14 12.62
C THR A 123 20.16 -5.40 11.71
N PRO A 124 20.63 -4.48 10.85
CA PRO A 124 21.86 -4.69 10.09
C PRO A 124 23.09 -5.04 10.94
N ASP A 125 23.33 -4.32 12.04
CA ASP A 125 24.47 -4.61 12.92
C ASP A 125 24.25 -5.89 13.73
N VAL A 126 23.00 -6.18 14.13
CA VAL A 126 22.67 -7.45 14.78
C VAL A 126 22.91 -8.63 13.85
N MET A 127 22.58 -8.52 12.55
CA MET A 127 22.86 -9.56 11.57
C MET A 127 24.37 -9.73 11.35
N LYS A 128 25.13 -8.62 11.26
CA LYS A 128 26.58 -8.68 11.23
C LYS A 128 27.14 -9.48 12.40
N ALA A 129 26.73 -9.12 13.62
CA ALA A 129 27.18 -9.80 14.82
C ALA A 129 26.77 -11.29 14.84
N ALA A 130 25.53 -11.61 14.49
CA ALA A 130 25.02 -12.99 14.48
C ALA A 130 25.79 -13.91 13.53
N PHE A 131 26.23 -13.39 12.38
CA PHE A 131 26.97 -14.12 11.35
C PHE A 131 28.49 -13.90 11.40
N THR A 132 29.00 -13.32 12.48
CA THR A 132 30.45 -13.18 12.74
C THR A 132 30.87 -13.76 14.10
N LYS A 133 29.97 -13.83 15.10
CA LYS A 133 30.30 -14.21 16.47
C LYS A 133 30.92 -15.62 16.61
N GLU A 134 30.24 -16.64 16.10
CA GLU A 134 30.69 -18.04 16.21
C GLU A 134 31.62 -18.43 15.04
N GLN A 135 31.31 -17.91 13.86
CA GLN A 135 32.10 -18.06 12.65
C GLN A 135 31.87 -16.81 11.80
N ASP A 136 32.93 -16.28 11.17
CA ASP A 136 32.82 -15.21 10.20
C ASP A 136 32.36 -15.75 8.84
N TYR A 137 31.05 -15.81 8.64
CA TYR A 137 30.44 -16.30 7.40
C TYR A 137 30.77 -15.40 6.20
N PHE A 138 31.02 -14.11 6.43
CA PHE A 138 31.36 -13.14 5.39
C PHE A 138 32.80 -13.36 4.93
N ALA A 139 33.77 -13.33 5.84
CA ALA A 139 35.19 -13.47 5.52
C ALA A 139 35.50 -14.86 4.92
N THR A 140 34.92 -15.93 5.47
CA THR A 140 35.12 -17.31 4.95
C THR A 140 34.60 -17.51 3.53
N ARG A 141 33.74 -16.61 3.02
CA ARG A 141 33.16 -16.65 1.67
C ARG A 141 33.67 -15.53 0.78
N GLY A 142 34.58 -14.68 1.26
CA GLY A 142 35.05 -13.51 0.52
C GLY A 142 33.92 -12.51 0.21
N ILE A 143 32.92 -12.41 1.08
CA ILE A 143 31.79 -11.48 0.92
C ILE A 143 32.06 -10.21 1.73
N THR A 144 31.99 -9.05 1.11
CA THR A 144 31.99 -7.77 1.82
C THR A 144 30.60 -7.49 2.40
N TYR A 145 30.52 -7.24 3.70
CA TYR A 145 29.26 -6.82 4.33
C TYR A 145 29.14 -5.30 4.39
N MET A 146 28.11 -4.75 3.75
CA MET A 146 27.85 -3.31 3.68
C MET A 146 26.57 -2.97 4.45
N ALA A 147 26.72 -2.22 5.55
CA ALA A 147 25.62 -1.67 6.33
C ALA A 147 25.79 -0.16 6.60
N PRO A 148 25.95 0.68 5.56
CA PRO A 148 26.00 2.13 5.73
C PRO A 148 24.66 2.65 6.28
N ALA A 149 24.73 3.79 6.98
CA ALA A 149 23.55 4.47 7.51
C ALA A 149 23.02 5.52 6.53
N PHE A 150 21.72 5.47 6.25
CA PHE A 150 21.04 6.39 5.36
C PHE A 150 19.82 7.04 6.01
N SER A 151 19.65 8.31 5.70
CA SER A 151 18.53 9.16 6.10
C SER A 151 17.83 9.68 4.84
N PHE A 152 16.54 9.37 4.67
CA PHE A 152 15.74 9.85 3.53
C PHE A 152 15.16 11.25 3.76
N THR A 153 15.24 11.78 4.98
CA THR A 153 14.81 13.14 5.34
C THR A 153 15.87 14.20 5.09
N GLU A 154 17.12 13.80 4.83
CA GLU A 154 18.26 14.70 4.67
C GLU A 154 18.93 14.47 3.30
N PRO A 155 18.37 14.98 2.18
CA PRO A 155 18.82 14.63 0.84
C PRO A 155 20.32 14.88 0.57
N THR A 156 20.88 15.95 1.13
CA THR A 156 22.31 16.27 1.01
C THR A 156 23.18 15.22 1.73
N LEU A 157 22.77 14.78 2.91
CA LEU A 157 23.49 13.74 3.64
C LEU A 157 23.32 12.37 3.00
N LEU A 158 22.13 12.08 2.45
CA LEU A 158 21.88 10.86 1.68
C LEU A 158 22.87 10.75 0.51
N ARG A 159 23.01 11.82 -0.29
CA ARG A 159 23.94 11.88 -1.42
C ARG A 159 25.37 11.57 -1.03
N ARG A 160 25.88 12.29 -0.04
CA ARG A 160 27.24 12.09 0.48
C ARG A 160 27.44 10.67 1.02
N ALA A 161 26.51 10.18 1.83
CA ALA A 161 26.60 8.84 2.42
C ALA A 161 26.56 7.74 1.34
N MET A 162 25.74 7.91 0.29
CA MET A 162 25.70 6.98 -0.84
C MET A 162 27.04 6.97 -1.59
N PHE A 163 27.60 8.13 -1.89
CA PHE A 163 28.91 8.21 -2.53
C PHE A 163 30.01 7.54 -1.66
N GLU A 164 30.08 7.90 -0.38
CA GLU A 164 31.04 7.32 0.56
C GLU A 164 30.90 5.80 0.69
N ALA A 165 29.68 5.28 0.63
CA ALA A 165 29.42 3.86 0.77
C ALA A 165 29.85 3.03 -0.45
N PHE A 166 29.85 3.59 -1.67
CA PHE A 166 30.03 2.79 -2.90
C PHE A 166 31.25 3.19 -3.75
N ARG A 167 31.93 4.30 -3.42
CA ARG A 167 33.05 4.82 -4.23
C ARG A 167 34.19 3.81 -4.40
N ASP A 168 34.52 3.04 -3.38
CA ASP A 168 35.71 2.18 -3.38
C ASP A 168 35.40 0.85 -4.08
N GLU A 169 34.21 0.27 -3.85
CA GLU A 169 33.75 -0.94 -4.50
C GLU A 169 33.47 -0.70 -5.99
N LEU A 170 32.70 0.34 -6.32
CA LEU A 170 32.24 0.55 -7.70
C LEU A 170 33.21 1.40 -8.54
N GLY A 171 34.16 2.10 -7.91
CA GLY A 171 35.12 2.98 -8.59
C GLY A 171 34.45 4.18 -9.24
N ILE A 172 33.46 4.77 -8.56
CA ILE A 172 32.60 5.83 -9.08
C ILE A 172 33.03 7.21 -8.60
N THR A 173 32.66 8.24 -9.34
CA THR A 173 32.77 9.65 -8.96
C THR A 173 31.56 10.12 -8.15
N GLU A 174 31.71 11.27 -7.47
CA GLU A 174 30.61 11.89 -6.73
C GLU A 174 29.47 12.30 -7.66
N ASP A 175 29.78 12.87 -8.84
CA ASP A 175 28.79 13.26 -9.85
C ASP A 175 27.97 12.06 -10.37
N GLU A 176 28.62 10.91 -10.61
CA GLU A 176 27.93 9.67 -11.01
C GLU A 176 27.02 9.13 -9.91
N SER A 177 27.49 9.16 -8.65
CA SER A 177 26.67 8.80 -7.49
C SER A 177 25.48 9.73 -7.34
N ASP A 178 25.68 11.04 -7.49
CA ASP A 178 24.60 12.04 -7.38
C ASP A 178 23.55 11.90 -8.48
N PHE A 179 23.98 11.59 -9.69
CA PHE A 179 23.08 11.23 -10.77
C PHE A 179 22.28 9.97 -10.41
N ALA A 180 22.94 8.91 -9.93
CA ALA A 180 22.30 7.67 -9.51
C ALA A 180 21.31 7.85 -8.34
N VAL A 181 21.60 8.72 -7.37
CA VAL A 181 20.66 9.06 -6.28
C VAL A 181 19.42 9.73 -6.85
N THR A 182 19.58 10.65 -7.80
CA THR A 182 18.46 11.35 -8.44
C THR A 182 17.56 10.36 -9.18
N GLU A 183 18.15 9.47 -9.97
CA GLU A 183 17.42 8.41 -10.68
C GLU A 183 16.75 7.43 -9.72
N GLY A 184 17.41 7.08 -8.61
CA GLY A 184 16.86 6.23 -7.56
C GLY A 184 15.63 6.84 -6.90
N LEU A 185 15.67 8.12 -6.56
CA LEU A 185 14.52 8.83 -5.98
C LEU A 185 13.37 8.92 -6.99
N GLY A 186 13.67 9.25 -8.24
CA GLY A 186 12.67 9.27 -9.31
C GLY A 186 12.04 7.90 -9.57
N ALA A 187 12.81 6.81 -9.43
CA ALA A 187 12.26 5.46 -9.55
C ALA A 187 11.34 5.09 -8.38
N LEU A 188 11.66 5.54 -7.17
CA LEU A 188 10.80 5.37 -6.00
C LEU A 188 9.47 6.11 -6.19
N GLU A 189 9.53 7.36 -6.65
CA GLU A 189 8.36 8.20 -6.94
C GLU A 189 7.47 7.58 -8.04
N ARG A 190 8.05 7.19 -9.18
CA ARG A 190 7.29 6.52 -10.26
C ARG A 190 6.62 5.23 -9.80
N PHE A 191 7.30 4.46 -8.96
CA PHE A 191 6.73 3.24 -8.37
C PHE A 191 5.54 3.56 -7.45
N ASP A 192 5.65 4.63 -6.65
CA ASP A 192 4.54 5.12 -5.83
C ASP A 192 3.35 5.57 -6.68
N GLU A 193 3.58 6.37 -7.71
CA GLU A 193 2.54 6.82 -8.64
C GLU A 193 1.81 5.66 -9.31
N GLU A 194 2.55 4.65 -9.78
CA GLU A 194 1.96 3.46 -10.42
C GLU A 194 1.07 2.68 -9.44
N LEU A 195 1.54 2.48 -8.20
CA LEU A 195 0.76 1.80 -7.16
C LEU A 195 -0.47 2.60 -6.75
N GLN A 196 -0.36 3.93 -6.64
CA GLN A 196 -1.47 4.82 -6.31
C GLN A 196 -2.52 4.83 -7.42
N ALA A 197 -2.10 4.82 -8.69
CA ALA A 197 -3.03 4.73 -9.82
C ALA A 197 -3.83 3.41 -9.81
N LYS A 198 -3.17 2.29 -9.50
CA LYS A 198 -3.84 0.98 -9.35
C LYS A 198 -4.79 0.95 -8.16
N GLY A 199 -4.37 1.49 -7.02
CA GLY A 199 -5.24 1.57 -5.84
C GLY A 199 -6.44 2.47 -6.06
N LYS A 200 -6.26 3.61 -6.75
CA LYS A 200 -7.37 4.46 -7.19
C LYS A 200 -8.37 3.71 -8.04
N ALA A 201 -7.90 2.94 -9.03
CA ALA A 201 -8.77 2.17 -9.92
C ALA A 201 -9.59 1.12 -9.14
N ILE A 202 -8.97 0.47 -8.15
CA ILE A 202 -9.69 -0.46 -7.25
C ILE A 202 -10.75 0.28 -6.42
N LEU A 203 -10.40 1.43 -5.83
CA LEU A 203 -11.31 2.23 -5.01
C LEU A 203 -12.51 2.75 -5.82
N ASP A 204 -12.25 3.34 -6.98
CA ASP A 204 -13.29 3.80 -7.91
C ASP A 204 -14.23 2.64 -8.32
N GLN A 205 -13.68 1.43 -8.51
CA GLN A 205 -14.46 0.25 -8.89
C GLN A 205 -15.32 -0.27 -7.74
N VAL A 206 -14.79 -0.37 -6.52
CA VAL A 206 -15.60 -0.85 -5.37
C VAL A 206 -16.66 0.16 -4.96
N GLU A 207 -16.41 1.47 -5.13
CA GLU A 207 -17.45 2.51 -4.97
C GLU A 207 -18.58 2.31 -5.99
N TYR A 208 -18.23 2.09 -7.26
CA TYR A 208 -19.20 1.88 -8.33
C TYR A 208 -20.04 0.61 -8.12
N ASP A 209 -19.40 -0.49 -7.74
CA ASP A 209 -20.05 -1.78 -7.54
C ASP A 209 -20.74 -1.92 -6.16
N ASN A 210 -20.69 -0.89 -5.30
CA ASN A 210 -21.09 -0.97 -3.88
C ASN A 210 -20.41 -2.12 -3.11
N LYS A 211 -19.19 -2.49 -3.51
CA LYS A 211 -18.37 -3.54 -2.89
C LYS A 211 -17.44 -2.98 -1.83
N ILE A 212 -16.74 -3.86 -1.13
CA ILE A 212 -15.75 -3.50 -0.11
C ILE A 212 -14.35 -3.87 -0.57
N ALA A 213 -13.40 -2.95 -0.39
CA ALA A 213 -11.96 -3.24 -0.42
C ALA A 213 -11.40 -3.35 1.00
N ILE A 214 -10.44 -4.25 1.20
CA ILE A 214 -9.73 -4.38 2.46
C ILE A 214 -8.41 -3.61 2.36
N LEU A 215 -8.24 -2.60 3.21
CA LEU A 215 -6.96 -1.94 3.42
C LEU A 215 -6.16 -2.70 4.47
N VAL A 216 -5.06 -3.31 4.03
CA VAL A 216 -4.08 -3.91 4.92
C VAL A 216 -3.26 -2.80 5.56
N VAL A 217 -3.49 -2.61 6.85
CA VAL A 217 -2.79 -1.64 7.67
C VAL A 217 -1.69 -2.38 8.42
N GLY A 218 -0.47 -2.25 7.91
CA GLY A 218 0.70 -2.87 8.54
C GLY A 218 1.97 -2.15 8.09
N ARG A 219 3.08 -2.51 8.72
CA ARG A 219 4.42 -2.08 8.29
C ARG A 219 4.73 -2.52 6.84
N PRO A 220 5.65 -1.86 6.12
CA PRO A 220 6.00 -2.20 4.74
C PRO A 220 6.39 -3.67 4.53
N TYR A 221 7.01 -4.29 5.53
CA TYR A 221 7.42 -5.69 5.48
C TYR A 221 6.27 -6.70 5.60
N HIS A 222 5.06 -6.31 6.01
CA HIS A 222 3.90 -7.21 5.95
C HIS A 222 3.37 -7.40 4.50
N LEU A 223 4.09 -6.88 3.49
CA LEU A 223 3.94 -7.31 2.10
C LEU A 223 4.65 -8.66 1.82
N ASP A 224 5.40 -9.18 2.79
CA ASP A 224 5.99 -10.51 2.72
C ASP A 224 4.95 -11.61 3.03
N PRO A 225 4.74 -12.60 2.14
CA PRO A 225 3.83 -13.74 2.38
C PRO A 225 4.09 -14.49 3.68
N GLY A 226 5.35 -14.65 4.07
CA GLY A 226 5.69 -15.31 5.32
C GLY A 226 5.40 -14.43 6.55
N LEU A 227 5.43 -13.10 6.44
CA LEU A 227 5.18 -12.20 7.56
C LEU A 227 3.70 -11.84 7.74
N HIS A 228 2.86 -12.00 6.73
CA HIS A 228 1.41 -11.82 6.86
C HIS A 228 0.62 -13.14 6.80
N HIS A 229 1.32 -14.28 6.80
CA HIS A 229 0.74 -15.63 6.80
C HIS A 229 -0.29 -15.93 5.70
N ASN A 230 -0.14 -15.30 4.52
CA ASN A 230 -1.10 -15.33 3.41
C ASN A 230 -2.54 -14.93 3.81
N ILE A 231 -2.71 -14.20 4.91
CA ILE A 231 -4.03 -13.76 5.38
C ILE A 231 -4.74 -12.89 4.33
N PRO A 232 -4.07 -11.91 3.67
CA PRO A 232 -4.71 -11.16 2.61
C PRO A 232 -5.17 -12.03 1.43
N ASP A 233 -4.44 -13.11 1.10
CA ASP A 233 -4.79 -14.02 0.02
C ASP A 233 -6.08 -14.79 0.33
N GLU A 234 -6.31 -15.18 1.59
CA GLU A 234 -7.58 -15.82 1.98
C GLU A 234 -8.78 -14.90 1.71
N PHE A 235 -8.63 -13.59 1.91
CA PHE A 235 -9.68 -12.61 1.58
C PHE A 235 -9.81 -12.36 0.07
N GLN A 236 -8.71 -12.41 -0.69
CA GLN A 236 -8.77 -12.32 -2.15
C GLN A 236 -9.57 -13.46 -2.77
N VAL A 237 -9.41 -14.69 -2.25
CA VAL A 237 -10.19 -15.87 -2.69
C VAL A 237 -11.69 -15.65 -2.43
N LEU A 238 -12.05 -14.91 -1.39
CA LEU A 238 -13.42 -14.55 -1.07
C LEU A 238 -13.97 -13.37 -1.90
N GLY A 239 -13.17 -12.81 -2.82
CA GLY A 239 -13.58 -11.75 -3.74
C GLY A 239 -13.30 -10.33 -3.23
N TYR A 240 -12.59 -10.16 -2.11
CA TYR A 240 -12.23 -8.84 -1.60
C TYR A 240 -10.90 -8.37 -2.19
N PRO A 241 -10.84 -7.23 -2.89
CA PRO A 241 -9.59 -6.64 -3.32
C PRO A 241 -8.80 -6.15 -2.12
N ILE A 242 -7.48 -6.30 -2.21
CA ILE A 242 -6.55 -5.89 -1.15
C ILE A 242 -5.82 -4.62 -1.57
N LEU A 243 -5.86 -3.63 -0.70
CA LEU A 243 -5.09 -2.39 -0.79
C LEU A 243 -3.99 -2.40 0.28
N SER A 244 -2.87 -1.76 -0.05
CA SER A 244 -1.83 -1.40 0.91
C SER A 244 -1.89 0.09 1.22
N ILE A 245 -1.28 0.52 2.32
CA ILE A 245 -1.12 1.95 2.66
C ILE A 245 -0.49 2.73 1.49
N ARG A 246 0.52 2.13 0.85
CA ARG A 246 1.28 2.71 -0.26
C ARG A 246 0.42 2.91 -1.52
N SER A 247 -0.54 2.02 -1.77
CA SER A 247 -1.43 2.11 -2.94
C SER A 247 -2.58 3.10 -2.80
N ILE A 248 -2.84 3.68 -1.62
CA ILE A 248 -3.88 4.71 -1.50
C ILE A 248 -3.40 5.99 -2.20
N PRO A 249 -4.22 6.67 -3.01
CA PRO A 249 -3.82 7.93 -3.63
C PRO A 249 -3.44 8.98 -2.59
N LYS A 250 -2.37 9.75 -2.87
CA LYS A 250 -1.87 10.85 -2.04
C LYS A 250 -2.18 12.23 -2.62
N ASP A 251 -2.88 12.26 -3.76
CA ASP A 251 -3.41 13.48 -4.34
C ASP A 251 -4.46 14.12 -3.42
N GLU A 252 -4.19 15.33 -2.95
CA GLU A 252 -5.06 16.01 -2.00
C GLU A 252 -6.41 16.39 -2.60
N GLU A 253 -6.47 16.70 -3.90
CA GLU A 253 -7.72 17.04 -4.58
C GLU A 253 -8.68 15.84 -4.57
N TRP A 254 -8.17 14.66 -4.92
CA TRP A 254 -8.93 13.43 -4.84
C TRP A 254 -9.32 13.04 -3.41
N LEU A 255 -8.43 13.23 -2.42
CA LEU A 255 -8.71 12.92 -1.02
C LEU A 255 -9.75 13.86 -0.39
N ARG A 256 -9.81 15.13 -0.84
CA ARG A 256 -10.68 16.18 -0.28
C ARG A 256 -12.14 15.76 -0.11
N ARG A 257 -12.65 14.90 -0.99
CA ARG A 257 -14.04 14.40 -0.96
C ARG A 257 -14.39 13.60 0.31
N PHE A 258 -13.40 13.14 1.07
CA PHE A 258 -13.59 12.39 2.31
C PHE A 258 -13.34 13.21 3.58
N TYR A 259 -12.93 14.48 3.46
CA TYR A 259 -12.47 15.32 4.56
C TYR A 259 -13.30 16.61 4.62
N LYS A 260 -13.33 17.26 5.79
CA LYS A 260 -14.00 18.56 5.94
C LYS A 260 -13.15 19.67 5.33
N GLU A 261 -13.79 20.77 4.97
CA GLU A 261 -13.11 21.96 4.48
C GLU A 261 -12.11 22.49 5.52
N GLY A 262 -10.88 22.77 5.09
CA GLY A 262 -9.79 23.27 5.93
C GLY A 262 -9.01 22.21 6.70
N GLU A 263 -9.38 20.92 6.63
CA GLU A 263 -8.54 19.84 7.17
C GLU A 263 -7.35 19.54 6.25
N ASP A 264 -6.15 19.36 6.84
CA ASP A 264 -5.03 18.74 6.13
C ASP A 264 -5.31 17.23 5.99
N VAL A 265 -5.41 16.78 4.74
CA VAL A 265 -5.77 15.40 4.39
C VAL A 265 -4.63 14.40 4.57
N LEU A 266 -3.38 14.87 4.62
CA LEU A 266 -2.18 14.06 4.82
C LEU A 266 -1.69 14.09 6.28
N SER A 267 -2.15 15.05 7.08
CA SER A 267 -1.81 15.15 8.50
C SER A 267 -2.62 14.20 9.38
N ILE A 268 -2.00 13.83 10.50
CA ILE A 268 -2.61 13.07 11.60
C ILE A 268 -2.45 13.75 12.96
N GLY A 269 -1.98 15.00 13.00
CA GLY A 269 -1.68 15.70 14.27
C GLY A 269 -2.90 15.91 15.16
N ASP A 270 -4.10 15.87 14.59
CA ASP A 270 -5.39 15.92 15.30
C ASP A 270 -5.69 14.64 16.12
N VAL A 271 -5.20 13.48 15.68
CA VAL A 271 -5.42 12.19 16.35
C VAL A 271 -4.17 11.66 17.04
N TRP A 272 -2.99 12.09 16.61
CA TRP A 272 -1.71 11.69 17.18
C TRP A 272 -0.67 12.81 17.10
N PRO A 273 -0.59 13.67 18.13
CA PRO A 273 0.40 14.75 18.19
C PRO A 273 1.84 14.22 18.22
N GLU A 274 2.11 13.09 18.88
CA GLU A 274 3.45 12.51 19.05
C GLU A 274 3.88 11.60 17.88
N ASN A 275 3.54 11.95 16.64
CA ASN A 275 3.75 11.11 15.45
C ASN A 275 5.22 11.08 14.94
N TYR A 276 6.16 10.59 15.75
CA TYR A 276 7.62 10.61 15.47
C TYR A 276 8.15 9.52 14.51
N SER A 277 7.35 8.50 14.16
CA SER A 277 7.82 7.38 13.33
C SER A 277 7.09 7.32 11.99
N ALA A 278 7.85 7.32 10.89
CA ALA A 278 7.30 7.32 9.54
C ALA A 278 6.30 6.19 9.29
N ASN A 279 6.69 4.94 9.59
CA ASN A 279 5.84 3.77 9.36
C ASN A 279 4.58 3.78 10.23
N SER A 280 4.70 4.18 11.50
CA SER A 280 3.57 4.22 12.42
C SER A 280 2.61 5.37 12.05
N ALA A 281 3.14 6.52 11.67
CA ALA A 281 2.35 7.67 11.22
C ALA A 281 1.56 7.34 9.95
N GLN A 282 2.19 6.70 8.95
CA GLN A 282 1.51 6.24 7.74
C GLN A 282 0.42 5.21 8.05
N LYS A 283 0.64 4.33 9.03
CA LYS A 283 -0.35 3.37 9.54
C LYS A 283 -1.56 4.08 10.15
N VAL A 284 -1.35 5.05 11.04
CA VAL A 284 -2.46 5.86 11.62
C VAL A 284 -3.19 6.66 10.54
N TRP A 285 -2.46 7.26 9.59
CA TRP A 285 -3.06 7.96 8.46
C TRP A 285 -3.97 7.06 7.63
N ALA A 286 -3.53 5.83 7.34
CA ALA A 286 -4.31 4.86 6.57
C ALA A 286 -5.63 4.50 7.27
N VAL A 287 -5.60 4.33 8.59
CA VAL A 287 -6.80 4.08 9.41
C VAL A 287 -7.73 5.30 9.39
N LYS A 288 -7.16 6.50 9.52
CA LYS A 288 -7.89 7.77 9.44
C LYS A 288 -8.58 7.96 8.08
N PHE A 289 -7.93 7.55 6.99
CA PHE A 289 -8.52 7.51 5.65
C PHE A 289 -9.65 6.47 5.56
N ALA A 290 -9.39 5.22 5.96
CA ALA A 290 -10.37 4.14 5.89
C ALA A 290 -11.64 4.45 6.68
N ALA A 291 -11.52 5.06 7.86
CA ALA A 291 -12.64 5.48 8.70
C ALA A 291 -13.58 6.48 8.02
N ARG A 292 -13.13 7.15 6.95
CA ARG A 292 -13.91 8.14 6.20
C ARG A 292 -14.38 7.63 4.83
N HIS A 293 -13.97 6.42 4.45
CA HIS A 293 -14.30 5.84 3.16
C HIS A 293 -15.34 4.71 3.30
N PRO A 294 -16.55 4.86 2.73
CA PRO A 294 -17.67 3.93 3.01
C PRO A 294 -17.40 2.48 2.57
N ASN A 295 -16.65 2.31 1.47
CA ASN A 295 -16.29 1.03 0.85
C ASN A 295 -14.95 0.43 1.32
N VAL A 296 -14.29 0.99 2.34
CA VAL A 296 -13.01 0.47 2.83
C VAL A 296 -13.17 -0.15 4.22
N ALA A 297 -12.60 -1.33 4.39
CA ALA A 297 -12.52 -2.05 5.66
C ALA A 297 -11.05 -2.31 6.04
N ILE A 298 -10.76 -2.51 7.32
CA ILE A 298 -9.37 -2.63 7.82
C ILE A 298 -9.00 -4.07 8.16
N LEU A 299 -7.88 -4.53 7.61
CA LEU A 299 -7.11 -5.66 8.14
C LEU A 299 -5.83 -5.09 8.79
N ASP A 300 -5.84 -4.96 10.12
CA ASP A 300 -4.70 -4.45 10.88
C ASP A 300 -3.76 -5.59 11.27
N LEU A 301 -2.56 -5.56 10.69
CA LEU A 301 -1.51 -6.53 10.96
C LEU A 301 -0.42 -5.90 11.81
N SER A 302 -0.09 -6.59 12.89
CA SER A 302 1.12 -6.32 13.67
C SER A 302 1.81 -7.61 14.07
N SER A 303 3.12 -7.59 13.93
CA SER A 303 3.98 -8.69 14.33
C SER A 303 4.17 -8.72 15.84
N PHE A 304 4.28 -9.92 16.41
CA PHE A 304 4.60 -10.10 17.82
C PHE A 304 5.86 -9.33 18.21
N LYS A 305 5.84 -8.69 19.39
CA LYS A 305 6.88 -7.79 19.91
C LYS A 305 7.16 -6.54 19.07
N CYS A 306 6.22 -6.10 18.22
CA CYS A 306 6.36 -4.81 17.54
C CYS A 306 6.15 -3.62 18.50
N GLY A 307 7.23 -3.14 19.12
CA GLY A 307 7.17 -2.08 20.12
C GLY A 307 6.70 -0.71 19.60
N HIS A 308 6.90 -0.40 18.32
CA HIS A 308 6.45 0.86 17.72
C HIS A 308 5.00 0.81 17.20
N ASP A 309 4.39 -0.37 17.12
CA ASP A 309 2.96 -0.51 16.84
C ASP A 309 2.15 -0.36 18.13
N ALA A 310 2.68 -0.79 19.28
CA ALA A 310 1.97 -0.77 20.56
C ALA A 310 1.36 0.60 20.94
N PRO A 311 2.06 1.75 20.76
CA PRO A 311 1.46 3.07 21.03
C PRO A 311 0.31 3.43 20.08
N THR A 312 0.25 2.82 18.89
CA THR A 312 -0.77 3.12 17.89
C THR A 312 -2.08 2.35 18.10
N TYR A 313 -2.07 1.24 18.86
CA TYR A 313 -3.25 0.39 19.01
C TYR A 313 -4.45 1.15 19.59
N GLY A 314 -4.26 1.86 20.71
CA GLY A 314 -5.36 2.63 21.32
C GLY A 314 -5.88 3.76 20.42
N ILE A 315 -5.01 4.36 19.61
CA ILE A 315 -5.37 5.41 18.64
C ILE A 315 -6.22 4.80 17.52
N ILE A 316 -5.76 3.69 16.94
CA ILE A 316 -6.45 2.96 15.88
C ILE A 316 -7.80 2.45 16.38
N ASP A 317 -7.85 1.83 17.55
CA ASP A 317 -9.08 1.32 18.17
C ASP A 317 -10.08 2.45 18.43
N SER A 318 -9.62 3.64 18.84
CA SER A 318 -10.47 4.82 19.04
C SER A 318 -11.08 5.32 17.73
N ILE A 319 -10.27 5.41 16.66
CA ILE A 319 -10.75 5.81 15.32
C ILE A 319 -11.76 4.79 14.79
N VAL A 320 -11.46 3.50 14.92
CA VAL A 320 -12.31 2.39 14.48
C VAL A 320 -13.65 2.43 15.22
N SER A 321 -13.61 2.50 16.55
CA SER A 321 -14.81 2.50 17.40
C SER A 321 -15.70 3.70 17.13
N SER A 322 -15.10 4.86 16.87
CA SER A 322 -15.85 6.10 16.60
C SER A 322 -16.50 6.13 15.21
N SER A 323 -15.90 5.48 14.22
CA SER A 323 -16.41 5.44 12.85
C SER A 323 -17.35 4.26 12.58
N GLY A 324 -17.27 3.20 13.39
CA GLY A 324 -18.03 1.97 13.19
C GLY A 324 -17.62 1.20 11.94
N LEU A 325 -16.44 1.49 11.35
CA LEU A 325 -15.99 0.75 10.18
C LEU A 325 -15.63 -0.70 10.55
N PRO A 326 -15.91 -1.69 9.69
CA PRO A 326 -15.47 -3.06 9.94
C PRO A 326 -13.95 -3.14 9.96
N SER A 327 -13.39 -3.63 11.07
CA SER A 327 -11.97 -3.92 11.19
C SER A 327 -11.73 -5.29 11.82
N VAL A 328 -10.57 -5.86 11.54
CA VAL A 328 -10.01 -6.98 12.30
C VAL A 328 -8.55 -6.70 12.61
N SER A 329 -8.17 -6.93 13.86
CA SER A 329 -6.81 -6.72 14.35
C SER A 329 -6.15 -8.06 14.63
N LEU A 330 -4.99 -8.29 14.00
CA LEU A 330 -4.13 -9.46 14.19
C LEU A 330 -2.76 -8.96 14.62
N HIS A 331 -2.60 -8.74 15.93
CA HIS A 331 -1.39 -8.16 16.53
C HIS A 331 -0.41 -9.19 17.10
N ASP A 332 -0.66 -10.46 16.83
CA ASP A 332 0.03 -11.63 17.35
C ASP A 332 0.68 -12.47 16.23
N ILE A 333 1.01 -11.84 15.09
CA ILE A 333 1.65 -12.54 13.97
C ILE A 333 3.11 -12.89 14.34
N ASP A 334 3.40 -14.19 14.42
CA ASP A 334 4.70 -14.73 14.80
C ASP A 334 4.98 -16.07 14.08
N ALA A 335 6.21 -16.57 14.18
CA ALA A 335 6.70 -17.76 13.49
C ALA A 335 5.83 -19.02 13.61
N ASN A 336 5.08 -19.18 14.71
CA ASN A 336 4.29 -20.39 14.99
C ASN A 336 3.02 -20.54 14.13
N LYS A 337 2.65 -19.52 13.33
CA LYS A 337 1.51 -19.49 12.40
C LYS A 337 0.31 -20.37 12.80
N PRO A 338 -0.56 -19.90 13.73
CA PRO A 338 -1.71 -20.67 14.19
C PRO A 338 -2.84 -20.69 13.15
N GLY A 339 -2.69 -21.49 12.08
CA GLY A 339 -3.57 -21.49 10.91
C GLY A 339 -5.05 -21.77 11.21
N GLY A 340 -5.35 -22.61 12.21
CA GLY A 340 -6.74 -22.87 12.62
C GLY A 340 -7.45 -21.63 13.20
N SER A 341 -6.77 -20.89 14.08
CA SER A 341 -7.27 -19.64 14.68
C SER A 341 -7.44 -18.56 13.61
N ILE A 342 -6.45 -18.42 12.72
CA ILE A 342 -6.48 -17.48 11.60
C ILE A 342 -7.70 -17.72 10.72
N LYS A 343 -7.93 -18.97 10.29
CA LYS A 343 -9.10 -19.33 9.44
C LYS A 343 -10.44 -18.99 10.08
N ILE A 344 -10.57 -19.19 11.39
CA ILE A 344 -11.81 -18.82 12.11
C ILE A 344 -11.98 -17.30 12.08
N ARG A 345 -10.93 -16.52 12.39
CA ARG A 345 -10.98 -15.05 12.37
C ARG A 345 -11.29 -14.51 10.96
N VAL A 346 -10.68 -15.07 9.92
CA VAL A 346 -10.95 -14.73 8.51
C VAL A 346 -12.42 -14.96 8.16
N LYS A 347 -12.98 -16.14 8.49
CA LYS A 347 -14.41 -16.44 8.25
C LYS A 347 -15.35 -15.50 8.99
N THR A 348 -15.07 -15.24 10.26
CA THR A 348 -15.88 -14.31 11.07
C THR A 348 -15.84 -12.90 10.48
N TYR A 349 -14.65 -12.42 10.09
CA TYR A 349 -14.52 -11.10 9.50
C TYR A 349 -15.18 -11.01 8.12
N ALA A 350 -15.04 -12.03 7.28
CA ALA A 350 -15.70 -12.09 5.98
C ALA A 350 -17.24 -12.02 6.09
N HIS A 351 -17.83 -12.59 7.15
CA HIS A 351 -19.25 -12.42 7.44
C HIS A 351 -19.60 -10.97 7.76
N SER A 352 -18.81 -10.28 8.59
CA SER A 352 -18.99 -8.85 8.89
C SER A 352 -18.85 -7.97 7.64
N LEU A 353 -17.90 -8.29 6.76
CA LEU A 353 -17.73 -7.60 5.48
C LEU A 353 -18.96 -7.78 4.59
N LYS A 354 -19.51 -8.99 4.50
CA LYS A 354 -20.73 -9.26 3.72
C LYS A 354 -21.92 -8.41 4.21
N LEU A 355 -22.15 -8.36 5.52
CA LEU A 355 -23.23 -7.53 6.09
C LEU A 355 -23.03 -6.04 5.79
N ARG A 356 -21.78 -5.56 5.80
CA ARG A 356 -21.48 -4.18 5.43
C ARG A 356 -21.73 -3.94 3.94
N GLN A 357 -21.44 -4.90 3.07
CA GLN A 357 -21.69 -4.79 1.63
C GLN A 357 -23.19 -4.72 1.35
N GLU A 358 -23.98 -5.63 1.94
CA GLU A 358 -25.45 -5.62 1.84
C GLU A 358 -26.02 -4.25 2.29
N HIS A 359 -25.47 -3.67 3.36
CA HIS A 359 -25.87 -2.33 3.81
C HIS A 359 -25.55 -1.23 2.77
N LEU A 360 -24.41 -1.29 2.08
CA LEU A 360 -24.06 -0.33 1.03
C LEU A 360 -25.01 -0.45 -0.18
N GLU A 361 -25.31 -1.68 -0.59
CA GLU A 361 -26.27 -1.98 -1.65
C GLU A 361 -27.68 -1.45 -1.30
N ASP A 362 -28.13 -1.64 -0.07
CA ASP A 362 -29.41 -1.12 0.43
C ASP A 362 -29.46 0.42 0.48
N VAL A 363 -28.36 1.07 0.85
CA VAL A 363 -28.26 2.53 0.85
C VAL A 363 -28.31 3.07 -0.58
N ALA A 364 -27.58 2.44 -1.52
CA ALA A 364 -27.60 2.81 -2.93
C ALA A 364 -29.01 2.64 -3.53
N SER A 365 -29.64 1.48 -3.32
CA SER A 365 -31.01 1.21 -3.78
C SER A 365 -32.02 2.23 -3.26
N ARG A 366 -31.96 2.57 -1.97
CA ARG A 366 -32.83 3.60 -1.38
C ARG A 366 -32.60 4.99 -1.96
N ARG A 367 -31.34 5.34 -2.26
CA ARG A 367 -31.00 6.62 -2.89
C ARG A 367 -31.59 6.68 -4.30
N ASP A 368 -31.43 5.63 -5.09
CA ASP A 368 -31.90 5.59 -6.47
C ASP A 368 -33.45 5.62 -6.53
N GLN A 369 -34.12 4.92 -5.61
CA GLN A 369 -35.58 5.02 -5.42
C GLN A 369 -36.03 6.42 -4.98
N LEU A 370 -35.24 7.13 -4.18
CA LEU A 370 -35.56 8.50 -3.76
C LEU A 370 -35.39 9.48 -4.92
N GLU A 371 -34.31 9.39 -5.69
CA GLU A 371 -34.09 10.22 -6.89
C GLU A 371 -35.23 10.05 -7.89
N ARG A 372 -35.61 8.80 -8.17
CA ARG A 372 -36.75 8.49 -9.04
C ARG A 372 -38.04 9.15 -8.55
N ARG A 373 -38.36 9.05 -7.26
CA ARG A 373 -39.57 9.69 -6.69
C ARG A 373 -39.52 11.21 -6.75
N ILE A 374 -38.34 11.81 -6.58
CA ILE A 374 -38.14 13.26 -6.72
C ILE A 374 -38.42 13.68 -8.16
N ASP A 375 -37.89 12.97 -9.15
CA ASP A 375 -38.10 13.27 -10.56
C ASP A 375 -39.56 13.08 -10.99
N GLU A 376 -40.21 12.00 -10.54
CA GLU A 376 -41.64 11.78 -10.75
C GLU A 376 -42.48 12.93 -10.16
N LYS A 377 -42.18 13.37 -8.93
CA LYS A 377 -42.89 14.48 -8.29
C LYS A 377 -42.61 15.83 -8.96
N ARG A 378 -41.36 16.06 -9.39
CA ARG A 378 -40.97 17.26 -10.13
C ARG A 378 -41.69 17.34 -11.46
N LEU A 379 -41.82 16.21 -12.17
CA LEU A 379 -42.58 16.13 -13.41
C LEU A 379 -44.06 16.48 -13.19
N GLU A 380 -44.68 15.91 -12.15
CA GLU A 380 -46.07 16.22 -11.79
C GLU A 380 -46.26 17.73 -11.52
N LEU A 381 -45.37 18.35 -10.74
CA LEU A 381 -45.44 19.78 -10.41
C LEU A 381 -45.25 20.68 -11.65
N LEU A 382 -44.33 20.31 -12.56
CA LEU A 382 -44.12 21.07 -13.80
C LEU A 382 -45.33 20.96 -14.73
N GLN A 383 -45.95 19.79 -14.85
CA GLN A 383 -47.18 19.59 -15.63
C GLN A 383 -48.36 20.38 -15.03
N MET A 384 -48.50 20.42 -13.71
CA MET A 384 -49.50 21.27 -13.03
C MET A 384 -49.28 22.75 -13.35
N LYS A 385 -48.02 23.22 -13.31
CA LYS A 385 -47.66 24.60 -13.67
C LYS A 385 -47.98 24.90 -15.13
N GLN A 386 -47.70 23.97 -16.05
CA GLN A 386 -48.01 24.12 -17.47
C GLN A 386 -49.53 24.24 -17.69
N ALA A 387 -50.32 23.39 -17.02
CA ALA A 387 -51.78 23.44 -17.08
C ALA A 387 -52.34 24.78 -16.56
N GLN A 388 -51.79 25.31 -15.46
CA GLN A 388 -52.14 26.64 -14.94
C GLN A 388 -51.81 27.77 -15.91
N LEU A 389 -50.63 27.74 -16.53
CA LEU A 389 -50.24 28.74 -17.54
C LEU A 389 -51.15 28.69 -18.78
N ALA A 390 -51.51 27.49 -19.23
CA ALA A 390 -52.44 27.28 -20.33
C ALA A 390 -53.84 27.86 -20.02
N GLN A 391 -54.34 27.71 -18.80
CA GLN A 391 -55.60 28.35 -18.36
C GLN A 391 -55.55 29.88 -18.47
N HIS A 392 -54.37 30.47 -18.25
CA HIS A 392 -54.12 31.91 -18.41
C HIS A 392 -53.68 32.32 -19.83
N ARG A 393 -53.76 31.42 -20.82
CA ARG A 393 -53.30 31.63 -22.21
C ARG A 393 -51.84 32.10 -22.32
N ARG A 394 -50.98 31.65 -21.40
CA ARG A 394 -49.54 31.89 -21.42
C ARG A 394 -48.82 30.59 -21.78
N ALA A 395 -47.83 30.68 -22.65
CA ALA A 395 -46.95 29.57 -22.99
C ALA A 395 -45.53 29.86 -22.49
N ASP A 396 -44.85 28.84 -21.97
CA ASP A 396 -43.47 28.91 -21.51
C ASP A 396 -42.66 27.78 -22.15
N LEU A 397 -41.85 28.14 -23.15
CA LEU A 397 -41.03 27.21 -23.92
C LEU A 397 -39.91 26.58 -23.09
N GLN A 398 -39.43 27.24 -22.03
CA GLN A 398 -38.43 26.66 -21.13
C GLN A 398 -39.06 25.58 -20.26
N LEU A 399 -40.29 25.81 -19.77
CA LEU A 399 -41.04 24.83 -19.02
C LEU A 399 -41.35 23.58 -19.85
N GLU A 400 -41.75 23.75 -21.11
CA GLU A 400 -41.98 22.63 -22.04
C GLU A 400 -40.72 21.78 -22.26
N ARG A 401 -39.56 22.40 -22.44
CA ARG A 401 -38.28 21.68 -22.56
C ARG A 401 -37.97 20.88 -21.29
N GLN A 402 -38.10 21.48 -20.11
CA GLN A 402 -37.86 20.80 -18.84
C GLN A 402 -38.80 19.62 -18.63
N ILE A 403 -40.07 19.75 -19.02
CA ILE A 403 -41.03 18.64 -18.95
C ILE A 403 -40.60 17.52 -19.89
N ASN A 404 -40.26 17.82 -21.15
CA ASN A 404 -39.87 16.79 -22.12
C ASN A 404 -38.60 16.04 -21.70
N GLU A 405 -37.56 16.76 -21.22
CA GLU A 405 -36.34 16.15 -20.69
C GLU A 405 -36.63 15.21 -19.52
N LEU A 406 -37.50 15.64 -18.59
CA LEU A 406 -37.83 14.86 -17.41
C LEU A 406 -38.78 13.69 -17.71
N VAL A 407 -39.67 13.81 -18.70
CA VAL A 407 -40.51 12.71 -19.21
C VAL A 407 -39.62 11.59 -19.77
N GLU A 408 -38.63 11.93 -20.60
CA GLU A 408 -37.71 10.93 -21.13
C GLU A 408 -36.88 10.28 -20.01
N LYS A 409 -36.39 11.07 -19.04
CA LYS A 409 -35.68 10.55 -17.86
C LYS A 409 -36.55 9.56 -17.06
N VAL A 410 -37.79 9.92 -16.74
CA VAL A 410 -38.73 9.07 -15.98
C VAL A 410 -39.16 7.83 -16.77
N LYS A 411 -39.28 7.94 -18.10
CA LYS A 411 -39.58 6.80 -18.98
C LYS A 411 -38.44 5.79 -18.99
N ASN A 412 -37.19 6.24 -19.01
CA ASN A 412 -36.02 5.36 -18.94
C ASN A 412 -36.00 4.54 -17.64
N TYR A 413 -36.33 5.15 -16.48
CA TYR A 413 -36.46 4.42 -15.21
C TYR A 413 -37.51 3.29 -15.25
N ARG A 414 -38.57 3.43 -16.06
CA ARG A 414 -39.60 2.40 -16.21
C ARG A 414 -39.14 1.25 -17.08
N THR A 415 -38.35 1.52 -18.12
CA THR A 415 -37.79 0.48 -19.00
C THR A 415 -36.78 -0.39 -18.24
N GLU A 416 -35.87 0.23 -17.48
CA GLU A 416 -34.87 -0.47 -16.66
C GLU A 416 -35.52 -1.38 -15.60
N ALA A 417 -36.63 -0.93 -15.00
CA ALA A 417 -37.37 -1.73 -14.02
C ALA A 417 -38.14 -2.93 -14.62
N VAL A 418 -38.41 -2.91 -15.94
CA VAL A 418 -39.12 -3.99 -16.66
C VAL A 418 -38.13 -5.02 -17.22
N GLU A 419 -36.91 -4.60 -17.58
CA GLU A 419 -35.86 -5.50 -18.08
C GLU A 419 -35.15 -6.28 -16.96
N ASN A 420 -35.18 -5.81 -15.71
CA ASN A 420 -34.62 -6.50 -14.54
C ASN A 420 -35.66 -6.81 -13.44
N PRO A 421 -36.62 -7.74 -13.66
CA PRO A 421 -37.55 -8.14 -12.59
C PRO A 421 -36.89 -9.04 -11.53
N GLU A 422 -35.87 -9.81 -11.91
CA GLU A 422 -35.17 -10.80 -11.08
C GLU A 422 -33.69 -10.99 -11.53
N GLU A 423 -32.78 -10.09 -11.17
CA GLU A 423 -31.35 -10.45 -11.04
C GLU A 423 -30.97 -10.49 -9.55
N GLY A 424 -31.69 -11.35 -8.83
CA GLY A 424 -31.21 -11.97 -7.61
C GLY A 424 -30.73 -13.39 -7.93
N LEU A 425 -29.47 -13.69 -7.59
CA LEU A 425 -28.96 -15.03 -7.24
C LEU A 425 -28.42 -16.02 -8.29
N SER A 426 -28.13 -15.72 -9.57
CA SER A 426 -27.51 -16.75 -10.45
C SER A 426 -26.27 -16.43 -11.32
N GLU A 427 -25.76 -15.19 -11.40
CA GLU A 427 -24.46 -14.91 -12.05
C GLU A 427 -23.27 -14.76 -11.08
N ALA A 428 -23.50 -14.86 -9.77
CA ALA A 428 -22.53 -14.51 -8.72
C ALA A 428 -21.30 -15.45 -8.64
N VAL A 429 -21.29 -16.59 -9.33
CA VAL A 429 -20.18 -17.57 -9.22
C VAL A 429 -19.15 -17.45 -10.35
N SER A 430 -19.43 -16.73 -11.45
CA SER A 430 -18.51 -16.63 -12.60
C SER A 430 -17.74 -15.30 -12.72
N LYS A 431 -18.01 -14.30 -11.88
CA LYS A 431 -17.39 -12.95 -11.96
C LYS A 431 -16.78 -12.49 -10.62
N SER A 432 -16.23 -13.40 -9.82
CA SER A 432 -15.60 -13.10 -8.52
C SER A 432 -14.24 -12.37 -8.61
N LEU A 433 -13.76 -12.05 -9.81
CA LEU A 433 -12.55 -11.27 -10.03
C LEU A 433 -12.92 -9.87 -10.51
N ILE A 434 -12.52 -8.86 -9.74
CA ILE A 434 -12.57 -7.45 -10.12
C ILE A 434 -11.80 -7.28 -11.44
N ARG A 435 -12.51 -6.86 -12.48
CA ARG A 435 -11.92 -6.55 -13.79
C ARG A 435 -11.52 -5.08 -13.78
N LEU A 436 -10.23 -4.80 -13.82
CA LEU A 436 -9.70 -3.43 -13.82
C LEU A 436 -10.18 -2.68 -15.07
N GLY A 437 -10.67 -1.46 -14.89
CA GLY A 437 -11.04 -0.54 -15.95
C GLY A 437 -10.83 0.91 -15.55
N ARG A 438 -10.60 1.78 -16.52
CA ARG A 438 -10.40 3.23 -16.33
C ARG A 438 -11.66 3.98 -16.69
N LYS A 439 -12.13 4.86 -15.81
CA LYS A 439 -13.28 5.73 -16.07
C LYS A 439 -12.89 6.85 -17.05
N ASN A 440 -13.64 7.01 -18.14
CA ASN A 440 -13.49 8.13 -19.05
C ASN A 440 -14.26 9.38 -18.53
N LYS A 441 -14.10 10.52 -19.21
CA LYS A 441 -14.76 11.79 -18.82
C LYS A 441 -16.29 11.73 -18.86
N ASP A 442 -16.86 10.74 -19.56
CA ASP A 442 -18.30 10.53 -19.71
C ASP A 442 -18.85 9.53 -18.69
N GLY A 443 -18.02 9.07 -17.74
CA GLY A 443 -18.43 8.16 -16.68
C GLY A 443 -18.42 6.67 -17.04
N ASN A 444 -18.06 6.32 -18.27
CA ASN A 444 -17.99 4.94 -18.75
C ASN A 444 -16.64 4.30 -18.43
N ILE A 445 -16.66 3.02 -18.05
CA ILE A 445 -15.45 2.24 -17.74
C ILE A 445 -14.91 1.61 -19.03
N VAL A 446 -13.69 1.99 -19.42
CA VAL A 446 -12.96 1.38 -20.54
C VAL A 446 -11.95 0.38 -19.97
N ARG A 447 -11.93 -0.83 -20.53
CA ARG A 447 -11.01 -1.90 -20.13
C ARG A 447 -9.56 -1.46 -20.30
N VAL A 448 -8.72 -1.68 -19.29
CA VAL A 448 -7.25 -1.49 -19.37
C VAL A 448 -6.60 -2.79 -19.84
#